data_AF-A0A444K1M2-F1
#
_entry.id   AF-A0A444K1M2-F1
#
_cell.length_a   1.000
_cell.length_b   1.000
_cell.length_c   1.000
_cell.angle_alpha   90.00
_cell.angle_beta   90.00
_cell.angle_gamma   90.00
#
_symmetry.space_group_name_H-M   'P 1'
#
loop_
_entity.id
_entity.type
_entity.pdbx_description
1 polymer ?
#
loop_
_entity_poly.entity_id
_entity_poly.type
_entity_poly.pdbx_seq_one_letter_code
_entity_poly.pdbx_strand_id
1 'polypeptide(L)'
;MGRRIVLAVLGFAVILVAGFFLGPRVPVDTTIRFNPWVIGDDPQAYLAREEAAVPNIRDGLDKEIIWANPMVHAKTPLAIVYIHGFSASKGEVRPLPDDIADELEA
;
A
#
# COMPACT_ATOMS: atom_id res chain seq x y z
N MET A 1 -46.60 -28.51 -6.71
CA MET A 1 -45.95 -27.32 -6.14
C MET A 1 -44.42 -27.42 -6.15
N GLY A 2 -43.82 -28.48 -5.57
CA GLY A 2 -42.35 -28.61 -5.41
C GLY A 2 -41.48 -28.51 -6.66
N ARG A 3 -41.87 -29.17 -7.78
CA ARG A 3 -41.06 -29.13 -9.02
C ARG A 3 -40.85 -27.72 -9.58
N ARG A 4 -41.88 -26.86 -9.49
CA ARG A 4 -41.79 -25.47 -9.98
C ARG A 4 -40.86 -24.62 -9.10
N ILE A 5 -40.87 -24.86 -7.79
CA ILE A 5 -40.00 -24.17 -6.83
C ILE A 5 -38.53 -24.58 -7.06
N VAL A 6 -38.26 -25.89 -7.23
CA VAL A 6 -36.90 -26.38 -7.51
C VAL A 6 -36.34 -25.79 -8.80
N LEU A 7 -37.14 -25.74 -9.88
CA LEU A 7 -36.72 -25.12 -11.14
C LEU A 7 -36.46 -23.62 -11.01
N ALA A 8 -37.28 -22.90 -10.23
CA ALA A 8 -37.08 -21.47 -9.97
C ALA A 8 -35.77 -21.20 -9.20
N VAL A 9 -35.48 -22.00 -8.18
CA VAL A 9 -34.23 -21.90 -7.40
C VAL A 9 -33.02 -22.22 -8.27
N LEU A 10 -33.08 -23.27 -9.08
CA LEU A 10 -32.00 -23.62 -10.01
C LEU A 10 -31.77 -22.51 -11.05
N GLY A 11 -32.85 -21.95 -11.62
CA GLY A 11 -32.76 -20.83 -12.55
C GLY A 11 -32.11 -19.60 -11.92
N PHE A 12 -32.49 -19.27 -10.69
CA PHE A 12 -31.88 -18.16 -9.96
C PHE A 12 -30.40 -18.40 -9.67
N ALA A 13 -30.01 -19.61 -9.25
CA ALA A 13 -28.62 -19.98 -9.03
C ALA A 13 -27.79 -19.87 -10.32
N VAL A 14 -28.33 -20.30 -11.47
CA VAL A 14 -27.67 -20.14 -12.77
C VAL A 14 -27.47 -18.67 -13.12
N ILE A 15 -28.45 -17.81 -12.86
CA ILE A 15 -28.33 -16.36 -13.09
C ILE A 15 -27.23 -15.75 -12.22
N LEU A 16 -27.14 -16.13 -10.94
CA LEU A 16 -26.09 -15.65 -10.05
C LEU A 16 -24.69 -16.10 -10.50
N VAL A 17 -24.55 -17.37 -10.89
CA VAL A 17 -23.29 -17.91 -11.41
C VAL A 17 -22.90 -17.19 -12.70
N ALA A 18 -23.83 -17.01 -13.63
CA ALA A 18 -23.59 -16.26 -14.86
C ALA A 18 -23.18 -14.82 -14.57
N GLY A 19 -23.86 -14.14 -13.64
CA GLY A 19 -23.53 -12.79 -13.21
C GLY A 19 -22.13 -12.69 -12.58
N PHE A 20 -21.71 -13.68 -11.79
CA PHE A 20 -20.37 -13.73 -11.21
C PHE A 20 -19.27 -13.89 -12.27
N PHE A 21 -19.47 -14.78 -13.26
CA PHE A 21 -18.43 -15.06 -14.25
C PHE A 21 -18.38 -14.03 -15.39
N LEU A 22 -19.54 -13.54 -15.82
CA LEU A 22 -19.71 -12.61 -16.95
C LEU A 22 -19.81 -11.15 -16.51
N GLY A 23 -19.91 -10.88 -15.21
CA GLY A 23 -19.93 -9.53 -14.67
C GLY A 23 -18.66 -8.75 -15.01
N PRO A 24 -18.76 -7.42 -15.11
CA PRO A 24 -17.61 -6.57 -15.40
C PRO A 24 -16.54 -6.72 -14.31
N ARG A 25 -15.29 -6.84 -14.73
CA ARG A 25 -14.12 -6.79 -13.85
C ARG A 25 -13.45 -5.43 -14.00
N VAL A 26 -13.02 -4.83 -12.91
CA VAL A 26 -12.19 -3.62 -12.96
C VAL A 26 -10.81 -4.02 -13.47
N PRO A 27 -10.36 -3.51 -14.64
CA PRO A 27 -9.00 -3.75 -15.09
C PRO A 27 -8.04 -3.03 -14.13
N VAL A 28 -7.06 -3.77 -13.61
CA VAL A 28 -5.99 -3.21 -12.79
C VAL A 28 -4.71 -3.30 -13.60
N ASP A 29 -4.07 -2.16 -13.88
CA ASP A 29 -2.73 -2.16 -14.44
C ASP A 29 -1.74 -2.52 -13.34
N THR A 30 -1.12 -3.68 -13.47
CA THR A 30 -0.09 -4.18 -12.55
C THR A 30 1.33 -3.89 -13.05
N THR A 31 1.47 -3.14 -14.14
CA THR A 31 2.76 -2.76 -14.71
C THR A 31 3.41 -1.70 -13.85
N ILE A 32 4.45 -2.07 -13.11
CA ILE A 32 5.25 -1.13 -12.33
C ILE A 32 6.18 -0.36 -13.27
N ARG A 33 6.01 0.96 -13.35
CA ARG A 33 6.93 1.87 -14.03
C ARG A 33 7.53 2.81 -12.99
N PHE A 34 8.85 2.81 -12.85
CA PHE A 34 9.57 3.65 -11.89
C PHE A 34 10.81 4.26 -12.53
N ASN A 35 10.96 5.57 -12.39
CA ASN A 35 12.12 6.34 -12.82
C ASN A 35 12.87 6.80 -11.55
N PRO A 36 13.99 6.16 -11.18
CA PRO A 36 14.73 6.50 -9.96
C PRO A 36 15.31 7.92 -9.98
N TRP A 37 15.56 8.49 -11.16
CA TRP A 37 16.09 9.84 -11.29
C TRP A 37 15.13 10.92 -10.77
N VAL A 38 13.85 10.61 -10.57
CA VAL A 38 12.87 11.54 -9.98
C VAL A 38 13.13 11.77 -8.49
N ILE A 39 13.67 10.76 -7.79
CA ILE A 39 14.06 10.86 -6.38
C ILE A 39 15.37 11.63 -6.24
N GLY A 40 16.33 11.35 -7.12
CA GLY A 40 17.68 11.91 -7.04
C GLY A 40 18.51 11.27 -5.91
N ASP A 41 19.57 11.95 -5.50
CA ASP A 41 20.54 11.42 -4.53
C ASP A 41 20.14 11.66 -3.07
N ASP A 42 19.13 12.51 -2.83
CA ASP A 42 18.61 12.83 -1.49
C ASP A 42 17.12 12.48 -1.39
N PRO A 43 16.79 11.27 -0.89
CA PRO A 43 15.40 10.86 -0.75
C PRO A 43 14.65 11.64 0.34
N GLN A 44 15.31 12.23 1.34
CA GLN A 44 14.64 13.07 2.34
C GLN A 44 14.20 14.40 1.71
N ALA A 45 15.06 15.02 0.91
CA ALA A 45 14.70 16.22 0.15
C ALA A 45 13.58 15.95 -0.87
N TYR A 46 13.58 14.76 -1.49
CA TYR A 46 12.48 14.30 -2.32
C TYR A 46 11.16 14.28 -1.54
N LEU A 47 11.11 13.61 -0.39
CA LEU A 47 9.89 13.53 0.43
C LEU A 47 9.38 14.91 0.86
N ALA A 48 10.27 15.76 1.35
CA ALA A 48 9.93 17.11 1.78
C ALA A 48 9.31 17.94 0.63
N ARG A 49 9.87 17.83 -0.58
CA ARG A 49 9.34 18.52 -1.77
C ARG A 49 7.96 18.00 -2.17
N GLU A 50 7.77 16.69 -2.20
CA GLU A 50 6.48 16.09 -2.57
C GLU A 50 5.39 16.41 -1.52
N GLU A 51 5.74 16.39 -0.23
CA GLU A 51 4.79 16.70 0.85
C GLU A 51 4.46 18.18 0.96
N ALA A 52 5.36 19.08 0.54
CA ALA A 52 5.04 20.52 0.46
C ALA A 52 3.87 20.83 -0.48
N ALA A 53 3.57 19.95 -1.45
CA ALA A 53 2.42 20.09 -2.34
C ALA A 53 1.11 19.54 -1.75
N VAL A 54 1.16 18.85 -0.60
CA VAL A 54 0.00 18.23 0.06
C VAL A 54 -0.46 19.11 1.22
N PRO A 55 -1.62 19.79 1.11
CA PRO A 55 -2.11 20.61 2.21
C PRO A 55 -2.65 19.76 3.36
N ASN A 56 -2.58 20.29 4.58
CA ASN A 56 -3.19 19.70 5.78
C ASN A 56 -2.68 18.30 6.17
N ILE A 57 -1.40 18.00 5.92
CA ILE A 57 -0.75 16.90 6.63
C ILE A 57 -0.83 17.21 8.14
N ARG A 58 -1.27 16.23 8.93
CA ARG A 58 -1.37 16.39 10.39
C ARG A 58 0.02 16.25 11.00
N ASP A 59 0.29 17.04 12.03
CA ASP A 59 1.55 17.01 12.75
C ASP A 59 1.97 15.58 13.13
N GLY A 60 3.20 15.21 12.76
CA GLY A 60 3.78 13.91 13.05
C GLY A 60 3.35 12.77 12.11
N LEU A 61 2.52 13.05 11.09
CA LEU A 61 2.10 12.06 10.08
C LEU A 61 2.79 12.22 8.72
N ASP A 62 3.83 13.06 8.66
CA ASP A 62 4.73 13.17 7.51
C ASP A 62 5.43 11.83 7.23
N LYS A 63 5.77 11.60 5.95
CA LYS A 63 6.63 10.48 5.56
C LYS A 63 7.99 10.65 6.21
N GLU A 64 8.58 9.55 6.63
CA GLU A 64 9.80 9.57 7.44
C GLU A 64 10.78 8.52 6.96
N ILE A 65 12.05 8.92 6.89
CA ILE A 65 13.19 8.03 6.68
C ILE A 65 14.01 8.07 7.96
N ILE A 66 14.13 6.92 8.61
CA ILE A 66 15.05 6.70 9.72
C ILE A 66 16.28 6.02 9.12
N TRP A 67 17.44 6.65 9.26
CA TRP A 67 18.70 6.12 8.74
C TRP A 67 19.39 5.26 9.78
N ALA A 68 19.85 4.07 9.38
CA ALA A 68 20.69 3.19 10.22
C ALA A 68 21.91 3.94 10.81
N ASN A 69 22.52 4.82 10.01
CA ASN A 69 23.52 5.78 10.48
C ASN A 69 23.06 7.22 10.16
N PRO A 70 22.51 7.94 11.16
CA PRO A 70 22.05 9.33 11.01
C PRO A 70 23.13 10.35 10.64
N MET A 71 24.42 9.99 10.75
CA MET A 71 25.52 10.90 10.38
C MET A 71 25.94 10.76 8.93
N VAL A 72 25.67 9.60 8.31
CA VAL A 72 26.17 9.26 6.97
C VAL A 72 25.05 9.29 5.93
N HIS A 73 23.80 8.93 6.32
CA HIS A 73 22.66 8.82 5.40
C HIS A 73 22.99 7.97 4.16
N ALA A 74 23.75 6.88 4.36
CA ALA A 74 24.17 5.99 3.29
C ALA A 74 23.13 4.91 3.00
N LYS A 75 23.09 4.48 1.74
CA LYS A 75 22.32 3.30 1.32
C LYS A 75 22.81 2.05 2.05
N THR A 76 21.88 1.31 2.63
CA THR A 76 22.10 -0.01 3.23
C THR A 76 21.73 -1.15 2.27
N PRO A 77 22.20 -2.39 2.50
CA PRO A 77 21.78 -3.55 1.71
C PRO A 77 20.29 -3.89 1.83
N LEU A 78 19.67 -3.52 2.94
CA LEU A 78 18.27 -3.79 3.28
C LEU A 78 17.61 -2.51 3.77
N ALA A 79 16.34 -2.28 3.39
CA ALA A 79 15.52 -1.20 3.94
C ALA A 79 14.15 -1.76 4.34
N ILE A 80 13.70 -1.41 5.54
CA ILE A 80 12.37 -1.77 6.03
C ILE A 80 11.39 -0.64 5.68
N VAL A 81 10.37 -0.96 4.88
CA VAL A 81 9.39 0.02 4.39
C VAL A 81 8.00 -0.37 4.85
N TYR A 82 7.42 0.45 5.73
CA TYR A 82 6.02 0.32 6.14
C TYR A 82 5.13 1.30 5.38
N ILE A 83 4.09 0.78 4.73
CA ILE A 83 3.04 1.55 4.07
C ILE A 83 1.72 1.18 4.73
N HIS A 84 1.05 2.16 5.33
CA HIS A 84 -0.22 1.94 6.00
C HIS A 84 -1.37 1.75 5.00
N GLY A 85 -2.44 1.08 5.45
CA GLY A 85 -3.66 0.90 4.68
C GLY A 85 -4.56 2.15 4.64
N PHE A 86 -5.70 2.03 3.97
CA PHE A 86 -6.73 3.08 3.97
C PHE A 86 -7.14 3.42 5.41
N SER A 87 -7.26 4.71 5.72
CA SER A 87 -7.60 5.30 7.04
C SER A 87 -6.59 5.17 8.18
N ALA A 88 -5.51 4.40 7.99
CA ALA A 88 -4.45 4.21 8.99
C ALA A 88 -3.37 5.32 8.93
N SER A 89 -2.40 5.24 9.85
CA SER A 89 -1.19 6.08 9.89
C SER A 89 0.06 5.25 10.20
N LYS A 90 1.26 5.84 10.10
CA LYS A 90 2.52 5.14 10.45
C LYS A 90 2.55 4.65 11.90
N GLY A 91 1.81 5.31 12.79
CA GLY A 91 1.78 4.99 14.22
C GLY A 91 0.99 3.72 14.58
N GLU A 92 0.18 3.17 13.69
CA GLU A 92 -0.69 2.02 14.01
C GLU A 92 0.09 0.74 14.36
N VAL A 93 1.30 0.59 13.82
CA VAL A 93 2.14 -0.59 14.04
C VAL A 93 3.47 -0.26 14.71
N ARG A 94 3.82 1.03 14.90
CA ARG A 94 5.06 1.37 15.61
C ARG A 94 4.99 0.89 17.07
N PRO A 95 6.10 0.37 17.63
CA PRO A 95 7.46 0.38 17.09
C PRO A 95 7.85 -0.82 16.21
N LEU A 96 6.93 -1.69 15.78
CA LEU A 96 7.28 -2.95 15.08
C LEU A 96 8.24 -2.79 13.88
N PRO A 97 8.06 -1.83 12.94
CA PRO A 97 9.01 -1.66 11.84
C PRO A 97 10.40 -1.23 12.33
N ASP A 98 10.46 -0.47 13.43
CA ASP A 98 11.69 0.01 14.04
C ASP A 98 12.43 -1.17 14.69
N ASP A 99 11.71 -2.02 15.45
CA ASP A 99 12.26 -3.24 16.06
C ASP A 99 12.79 -4.23 15.01
N ILE A 100 12.11 -4.37 13.87
CA ILE A 100 12.54 -5.23 12.76
C ILE A 100 13.79 -4.66 12.08
N ALA A 101 13.87 -3.34 11.91
CA ALA A 101 15.05 -2.70 11.34
C ALA A 101 16.28 -2.91 12.23
N ASP A 102 16.11 -2.78 13.55
CA ASP A 102 17.16 -3.03 14.54
C ASP A 102 17.64 -4.49 14.52
N GLU A 103 16.73 -5.46 14.52
CA GLU A 103 17.07 -6.90 14.50
C GLU A 103 17.77 -7.33 13.20
N LEU A 104 17.44 -6.67 12.08
CA LEU A 104 18.01 -6.99 10.76
C LEU A 104 19.20 -6.10 10.37
N GLU A 105 19.64 -5.22 11.26
CA GLU A 105 20.72 -4.25 11.01
C GLU A 105 20.49 -3.42 9.72
N ALA A 106 19.24 -2.99 9.51
CA ALA A 106 18.77 -2.32 8.28
C ALA A 106 18.87 -0.78 8.34
#